data_AF-A0A2H3DYC1-F1
#
_entry.id   AF-A0A2H3DYC1-F1
#
_cell.length_a   1.000
_cell.length_b   1.000
_cell.length_c   1.000
_cell.angle_alpha   90.00
_cell.angle_beta   90.00
_cell.angle_gamma   90.00
#
_symmetry.space_group_name_H-M   'P 1'
#
loop_
_entity.id
_entity.type
_entity.pdbx_description
1 polymer ?
#
loop_
_entity_poly.entity_id
_entity_poly.type
_entity_poly.pdbx_seq_one_letter_code
_entity_poly.pdbx_strand_id
1 'polypeptide(L)'
;HPPSLRIVSWNVDSSSPHPSQRLTALLVSLLESGTGPDILLLQEVSHHALYALTDNPWVRSSYYLTDVDTGCWRMRNNNHSFGSITLLRKGHASFTPITVYRIPYRSHMNRDALCCDIHLYSPSQSPSKLFRVINVHLDSLAINPPFRPTQLTICGDYLRAAGSGIIMGDFNAITPADQSLTDELGLLDAWKVAVSKSVAYG
;
A
#
# COMPACT_ATOMS: atom_id res chain seq x y z
N HIS A 1 15.40 20.68 3.35
CA HIS A 1 14.13 20.06 3.73
C HIS A 1 14.20 18.56 3.47
N PRO A 2 13.57 17.71 4.31
CA PRO A 2 13.44 16.29 3.99
C PRO A 2 12.70 16.12 2.66
N PRO A 3 12.95 15.02 1.91
CA PRO A 3 12.24 14.75 0.68
C PRO A 3 10.72 14.65 0.95
N SER A 4 9.92 15.25 0.05
CA SER A 4 8.47 15.10 0.05
C SER A 4 8.09 13.96 -0.88
N LEU A 5 7.23 13.05 -0.42
CA LEU A 5 6.72 11.93 -1.22
C LEU A 5 5.20 12.01 -1.32
N ARG A 6 4.66 11.87 -2.53
CA ARG A 6 3.23 11.68 -2.78
C ARG A 6 2.94 10.19 -2.81
N ILE A 7 2.28 9.69 -1.77
CA ILE A 7 1.87 8.29 -1.67
C ILE A 7 0.36 8.21 -1.84
N VAL A 8 -0.12 7.28 -2.68
CA VAL A 8 -1.55 7.02 -2.90
C VAL A 8 -1.83 5.55 -2.58
N SER A 9 -2.95 5.28 -1.93
CA SER A 9 -3.47 3.91 -1.74
C SER A 9 -4.88 3.80 -2.29
N TRP A 10 -5.21 2.70 -2.95
CA TRP A 10 -6.54 2.46 -3.51
C TRP A 10 -6.88 0.97 -3.58
N ASN A 11 -7.99 0.56 -2.95
CA ASN A 11 -8.59 -0.75 -3.19
C ASN A 11 -9.39 -0.69 -4.51
N VAL A 12 -8.91 -1.39 -5.53
CA VAL A 12 -9.45 -1.27 -6.90
C VAL A 12 -10.62 -2.21 -7.16
N ASP A 13 -11.13 -2.90 -6.14
CA ASP A 13 -12.29 -3.79 -6.18
C ASP A 13 -12.23 -4.79 -7.34
N SER A 14 -11.71 -5.98 -7.00
CA SER A 14 -11.56 -7.08 -7.94
C SER A 14 -12.89 -7.69 -8.38
N SER A 15 -13.95 -7.47 -7.60
CA SER A 15 -15.24 -8.15 -7.74
C SER A 15 -16.20 -7.42 -8.67
N SER A 16 -16.03 -6.11 -8.81
CA SER A 16 -16.86 -5.31 -9.72
C SER A 16 -16.56 -5.58 -11.20
N PRO A 17 -17.57 -5.41 -12.08
CA PRO A 17 -17.39 -5.52 -13.53
C PRO A 17 -16.32 -4.59 -14.09
N HIS A 18 -15.74 -4.98 -15.22
CA HIS A 18 -14.78 -4.18 -16.00
C HIS A 18 -13.53 -3.73 -15.22
N PRO A 19 -12.81 -4.65 -14.54
CA PRO A 19 -11.66 -4.30 -13.69
C PRO A 19 -10.55 -3.58 -14.47
N SER A 20 -10.26 -3.99 -15.71
CA SER A 20 -9.24 -3.36 -16.56
C SER A 20 -9.60 -1.92 -16.94
N GLN A 21 -10.85 -1.66 -17.32
CA GLN A 21 -11.32 -0.34 -17.72
C GLN A 21 -11.34 0.61 -16.51
N ARG A 22 -11.85 0.13 -15.37
CA ARG A 22 -11.87 0.89 -14.12
C ARG A 22 -10.48 1.29 -13.66
N LEU A 23 -9.52 0.36 -13.69
CA LEU A 23 -8.15 0.66 -13.34
C LEU A 23 -7.50 1.63 -14.33
N THR A 24 -7.73 1.46 -15.63
CA THR A 24 -7.24 2.41 -16.64
C THR A 24 -7.78 3.82 -16.37
N ALA A 25 -9.06 3.95 -16.07
CA ALA A 25 -9.67 5.24 -15.73
C ALA A 25 -9.06 5.85 -14.45
N LEU A 26 -8.79 5.04 -13.43
CA LEU A 26 -8.08 5.48 -12.23
C LEU A 26 -6.69 6.01 -12.58
N LEU A 27 -5.91 5.29 -13.39
CA LEU A 27 -4.57 5.72 -13.81
C LEU A 27 -4.60 7.05 -14.58
N VAL A 28 -5.57 7.21 -15.49
CA VAL A 28 -5.78 8.48 -16.23
C VAL A 28 -6.10 9.62 -15.26
N SER A 29 -6.98 9.41 -14.29
CA SER A 29 -7.31 10.45 -13.30
C SER A 29 -6.11 10.87 -12.44
N LEU A 30 -5.24 9.92 -12.08
CA LEU A 30 -4.01 10.20 -11.33
C LEU A 30 -3.00 10.98 -12.19
N LEU A 31 -2.96 10.69 -13.49
CA LEU A 31 -2.11 11.34 -14.48
C LEU A 31 -2.53 12.79 -14.76
N GLU A 32 -3.82 13.03 -14.96
CA GLU A 32 -4.38 14.35 -15.23
C GLU A 32 -4.14 15.34 -14.09
N SER A 33 -3.91 14.84 -12.87
CA SER A 33 -3.53 15.68 -11.72
C SER A 33 -2.14 16.35 -11.85
N GLY A 34 -1.41 16.11 -12.95
CA GLY A 34 -0.13 16.77 -13.28
C GLY A 34 1.07 16.35 -12.42
N THR A 35 0.83 15.59 -11.34
CA THR A 35 1.86 15.15 -10.38
C THR A 35 1.58 13.70 -9.96
N GLY A 36 1.77 12.73 -10.86
CA GLY A 36 1.55 11.32 -10.55
C GLY A 36 2.22 10.87 -9.24
N PRO A 37 1.66 9.87 -8.53
CA PRO A 37 2.18 9.44 -7.23
C PRO A 37 3.63 8.95 -7.33
N ASP A 38 4.41 9.19 -6.29
CA ASP A 38 5.75 8.62 -6.18
C ASP A 38 5.68 7.13 -5.80
N ILE A 39 4.67 6.79 -5.01
CA ILE A 39 4.36 5.42 -4.59
C ILE A 39 2.84 5.21 -4.67
N LEU A 40 2.41 4.16 -5.36
CA LEU A 40 0.99 3.78 -5.48
C LEU A 40 0.79 2.37 -4.93
N LEU A 41 -0.06 2.23 -3.91
CA LEU A 41 -0.37 0.99 -3.23
C LEU A 41 -1.78 0.55 -3.65
N LEU A 42 -1.90 -0.56 -4.36
CA LEU A 42 -3.17 -1.10 -4.81
C LEU A 42 -3.52 -2.36 -4.02
N GLN A 43 -4.80 -2.51 -3.68
CA GLN A 43 -5.39 -3.73 -3.13
C GLN A 43 -6.47 -4.24 -4.07
N GLU A 44 -6.79 -5.53 -4.02
CA GLU A 44 -7.78 -6.16 -4.90
C GLU A 44 -7.49 -6.04 -6.40
N VAL A 45 -6.21 -6.11 -6.76
CA VAL A 45 -5.83 -6.21 -8.17
C VAL A 45 -6.16 -7.62 -8.65
N SER A 46 -7.07 -7.77 -9.61
CA SER A 46 -7.32 -9.03 -10.31
C SER A 46 -6.29 -9.26 -11.42
N HIS A 47 -6.23 -10.47 -12.00
CA HIS A 47 -5.34 -10.73 -13.16
C HIS A 47 -5.61 -9.79 -14.34
N HIS A 48 -6.89 -9.50 -14.64
CA HIS A 48 -7.27 -8.57 -15.69
C HIS A 48 -6.82 -7.13 -15.41
N ALA A 49 -6.90 -6.70 -14.15
CA ALA A 49 -6.38 -5.41 -13.71
C ALA A 49 -4.84 -5.37 -13.79
N LEU A 50 -4.15 -6.45 -13.41
CA LEU A 50 -2.70 -6.57 -13.54
C LEU A 50 -2.26 -6.44 -15.00
N TYR A 51 -2.94 -7.12 -15.94
CA TYR A 51 -2.63 -6.96 -17.36
C TYR A 51 -2.80 -5.52 -17.84
N ALA A 52 -3.87 -4.84 -17.41
CA ALA A 52 -4.05 -3.42 -17.72
C ALA A 52 -2.89 -2.54 -17.20
N LEU A 53 -2.29 -2.88 -16.04
CA LEU A 53 -1.10 -2.19 -15.54
C LEU A 53 0.15 -2.52 -16.37
N THR A 54 0.40 -3.80 -16.65
CA THR A 54 1.63 -4.25 -17.30
C THR A 54 1.66 -3.92 -18.78
N ASP A 55 0.51 -3.75 -19.41
CA ASP A 55 0.37 -3.38 -20.82
C ASP A 55 0.32 -1.87 -21.04
N ASN A 56 0.05 -1.09 -19.99
CA ASN A 56 0.02 0.37 -20.08
C ASN A 56 1.44 0.93 -20.32
N PRO A 57 1.73 1.58 -21.47
CA PRO A 57 3.09 2.03 -21.80
C PRO A 57 3.64 3.06 -20.82
N TRP A 58 2.79 3.93 -20.28
CA TRP A 58 3.20 4.95 -19.33
C TRP A 58 3.55 4.33 -17.96
N VAL A 59 2.76 3.37 -17.48
CA VAL A 59 3.07 2.64 -16.24
C VAL A 59 4.41 1.94 -16.39
N ARG A 60 4.63 1.22 -17.50
CA ARG A 60 5.90 0.54 -17.79
C ARG A 60 7.09 1.48 -17.83
N SER A 61 6.97 2.66 -18.42
CA SER A 61 8.07 3.61 -18.50
C SER A 61 8.32 4.34 -17.18
N SER A 62 7.29 4.53 -16.37
CA SER A 62 7.33 5.42 -15.19
C SER A 62 7.47 4.70 -13.85
N TYR A 63 7.11 3.42 -13.73
CA TYR A 63 7.10 2.70 -12.46
C TYR A 63 7.80 1.33 -12.53
N TYR A 64 8.40 0.94 -11.41
CA TYR A 64 8.63 -0.45 -11.05
C TYR A 64 7.35 -1.03 -10.44
N LEU A 65 7.03 -2.27 -10.77
CA LEU A 65 5.84 -2.97 -10.28
C LEU A 65 6.30 -4.19 -9.46
N THR A 66 5.69 -4.40 -8.30
CA THR A 66 5.82 -5.65 -7.56
C THR A 66 4.91 -6.72 -8.16
N ASP A 67 5.24 -7.99 -7.93
CA ASP A 67 4.35 -9.14 -8.18
C ASP A 67 3.70 -9.15 -9.57
N VAL A 68 4.50 -8.84 -10.60
CA VAL A 68 4.11 -9.04 -12.01
C VAL A 68 3.87 -10.53 -12.28
N ASP A 69 4.58 -11.41 -11.55
CA ASP A 69 4.19 -12.80 -11.37
C ASP A 69 3.29 -12.94 -10.14
N THR A 70 2.11 -13.53 -10.37
CA THR A 70 1.07 -13.72 -9.34
C THR A 70 1.23 -15.01 -8.55
N GLY A 71 2.33 -15.77 -8.73
CA GLY A 71 2.57 -17.00 -7.98
C GLY A 71 2.61 -16.82 -6.45
N CYS A 72 2.89 -15.61 -5.96
CA CYS A 72 2.83 -15.27 -4.53
C CYS A 72 1.42 -14.94 -4.04
N TRP A 73 0.45 -14.71 -4.93
CA TRP A 73 -0.92 -14.40 -4.54
C TRP A 73 -1.58 -15.67 -4.02
N ARG A 74 -2.05 -15.61 -2.77
CA ARG A 74 -2.65 -16.76 -2.13
C ARG A 74 -3.98 -17.09 -2.83
N MET A 75 -3.97 -18.18 -3.59
CA MET A 75 -5.15 -18.67 -4.30
C MET A 75 -6.33 -18.85 -3.35
N ARG A 76 -7.52 -18.40 -3.78
CA ARG A 76 -8.79 -18.81 -3.16
C ARG A 76 -9.27 -20.08 -3.87
N ASN A 77 -10.01 -20.92 -3.15
CA ASN A 77 -10.49 -22.25 -3.59
C ASN A 77 -11.43 -22.23 -4.82
N ASN A 78 -11.58 -21.11 -5.52
CA ASN A 78 -12.55 -20.85 -6.57
C ASN A 78 -12.01 -20.04 -7.76
N ASN A 79 -10.71 -20.13 -8.06
CA ASN A 79 -10.05 -19.54 -9.25
C ASN A 79 -10.11 -18.00 -9.35
N HIS A 80 -10.62 -17.31 -8.32
CA HIS A 80 -10.61 -15.85 -8.23
C HIS A 80 -9.48 -15.44 -7.29
N SER A 81 -8.30 -15.24 -7.87
CA SER A 81 -7.16 -14.68 -7.16
C SER A 81 -7.11 -13.17 -7.42
N PHE A 82 -6.93 -12.42 -6.34
CA PHE A 82 -6.58 -11.02 -6.38
C PHE A 82 -5.51 -10.77 -5.33
N GLY A 83 -4.72 -9.73 -5.53
CA GLY A 83 -3.62 -9.40 -4.62
C GLY A 83 -3.45 -7.92 -4.43
N SER A 84 -2.40 -7.60 -3.68
CA SER A 84 -1.90 -6.23 -3.54
C SER A 84 -0.68 -6.04 -4.41
N ILE A 85 -0.54 -4.86 -5.00
CA ILE A 85 0.61 -4.45 -5.82
C ILE A 85 1.07 -3.08 -5.34
N THR A 86 2.38 -2.86 -5.35
CA THR A 86 2.98 -1.55 -5.11
C THR A 86 3.71 -1.11 -6.37
N LEU A 87 3.46 0.13 -6.79
CA LEU A 87 4.17 0.79 -7.87
C LEU A 87 5.11 1.83 -7.28
N LEU A 88 6.38 1.80 -7.70
CA LEU A 88 7.43 2.70 -7.24
C LEU A 88 7.96 3.51 -8.44
N ARG A 89 7.87 4.84 -8.37
CA ARG A 89 8.30 5.71 -9.47
C ARG A 89 9.78 5.54 -9.82
N LYS A 90 10.06 5.34 -11.10
CA LYS A 90 11.42 5.19 -11.66
C LYS A 90 12.14 6.53 -11.68
N GLY A 91 13.45 6.48 -11.42
CA GLY A 91 14.32 7.66 -11.50
C GLY A 91 13.98 8.79 -10.53
N HIS A 92 13.22 8.50 -9.46
CA HIS A 92 12.86 9.52 -8.48
C HIS A 92 14.09 9.96 -7.68
N ALA A 93 14.39 11.26 -7.66
CA ALA A 93 15.63 11.78 -7.06
C ALA A 93 15.74 11.53 -5.55
N SER A 94 14.61 11.28 -4.88
CA SER A 94 14.57 11.12 -3.42
C SER A 94 14.53 9.69 -2.93
N PHE A 95 14.40 8.68 -3.80
CA PHE A 95 14.45 7.29 -3.32
C PHE A 95 14.92 6.26 -4.35
N THR A 96 15.35 5.10 -3.85
CA THR A 96 15.66 3.93 -4.68
C THR A 96 15.10 2.67 -4.02
N PRO A 97 14.34 1.82 -4.74
CA PRO A 97 13.86 0.54 -4.23
C PRO A 97 15.01 -0.41 -3.86
N ILE A 98 14.85 -1.17 -2.78
CA ILE A 98 15.85 -2.13 -2.29
C ILE A 98 15.33 -3.56 -2.39
N THR A 99 14.29 -3.87 -1.62
CA THR A 99 13.75 -5.22 -1.51
C THR A 99 12.25 -5.21 -1.41
N VAL A 100 11.65 -6.29 -1.91
CA VAL A 100 10.21 -6.54 -1.91
C VAL A 100 9.99 -7.92 -1.32
N TYR A 101 9.10 -8.02 -0.35
CA TYR A 101 8.75 -9.29 0.29
C TYR A 101 7.36 -9.23 0.90
N ARG A 102 6.79 -10.41 1.19
CA ARG A 102 5.47 -10.56 1.81
C ARG A 102 5.63 -10.85 3.31
N ILE A 103 4.82 -10.21 4.13
CA ILE A 103 4.75 -10.44 5.57
C ILE A 103 3.56 -11.37 5.82
N PRO A 104 3.78 -12.64 6.21
CA PRO A 104 2.70 -13.57 6.46
C PRO A 104 2.07 -13.29 7.83
N TYR A 105 0.75 -13.43 7.91
CA TYR A 105 0.00 -13.44 9.15
C TYR A 105 -1.24 -14.32 9.04
N ARG A 106 -1.88 -14.62 10.18
CA ARG A 106 -3.15 -15.35 10.19
C ARG A 106 -4.26 -14.48 9.57
N SER A 107 -5.11 -15.12 8.76
CA SER A 107 -6.17 -14.45 8.02
C SER A 107 -7.27 -15.45 7.67
N HIS A 108 -8.52 -15.01 7.78
CA HIS A 108 -9.71 -15.74 7.28
C HIS A 108 -9.86 -15.61 5.76
N MET A 109 -9.18 -14.65 5.14
CA MET A 109 -9.33 -14.27 3.73
C MET A 109 -8.03 -14.40 2.94
N ASN A 110 -7.10 -15.23 3.42
CA ASN A 110 -5.79 -15.45 2.81
C ASN A 110 -5.01 -14.15 2.54
N ARG A 111 -5.13 -13.17 3.45
CA ARG A 111 -4.42 -11.90 3.41
C ARG A 111 -2.95 -12.06 3.86
N ASP A 112 -2.13 -11.14 3.38
CA ASP A 112 -0.77 -10.85 3.81
C ASP A 112 -0.51 -9.34 3.62
N ALA A 113 0.66 -8.86 4.04
CA ALA A 113 1.10 -7.51 3.72
C ALA A 113 2.27 -7.53 2.72
N LEU A 114 2.24 -6.64 1.75
CA LEU A 114 3.31 -6.46 0.77
C LEU A 114 4.25 -5.34 1.22
N CYS A 115 5.47 -5.71 1.56
CA CYS A 115 6.50 -4.80 2.02
C CYS A 115 7.45 -4.41 0.89
N CYS A 116 7.74 -3.11 0.79
CA CYS A 116 8.73 -2.53 -0.10
C CYS A 116 9.67 -1.66 0.73
N ASP A 117 10.93 -2.06 0.84
CA ASP A 117 11.96 -1.25 1.47
C ASP A 117 12.62 -0.36 0.41
N ILE A 118 12.75 0.93 0.72
CA ILE A 118 13.40 1.93 -0.12
C ILE A 118 14.48 2.66 0.65
N HIS A 119 15.54 3.10 -0.05
CA HIS A 119 16.46 4.10 0.49
C HIS A 119 15.89 5.48 0.21
N LEU A 120 15.74 6.32 1.24
CA LEU A 120 15.43 7.73 1.11
C LEU A 120 16.69 8.57 1.12
N TYR A 121 16.78 9.46 0.12
CA TYR A 121 17.85 10.43 -0.03
C TYR A 121 17.36 11.81 0.39
N SER A 122 18.12 12.47 1.25
CA SER A 122 17.93 13.89 1.54
C SER A 122 19.19 14.64 1.11
N PRO A 123 19.07 15.78 0.40
CA PRO A 123 20.24 16.57 -0.02
C PRO A 123 21.16 16.97 1.14
N SER A 124 20.60 17.05 2.35
CA SER A 124 21.29 17.45 3.58
C SER A 124 21.67 16.30 4.52
N GLN A 125 21.35 15.04 4.19
CA GLN A 125 21.68 13.88 5.04
C GLN A 125 22.27 12.74 4.21
N SER A 126 23.56 12.50 4.45
CA SER A 126 24.28 11.27 4.11
C SER A 126 24.58 10.54 5.42
N PRO A 127 24.33 9.22 5.55
CA PRO A 127 23.89 8.29 4.50
C PRO A 127 22.37 8.33 4.25
N SER A 128 21.95 7.70 3.14
CA SER A 128 20.53 7.41 2.87
C SER A 128 19.92 6.57 4.00
N LYS A 129 18.63 6.75 4.27
CA LYS A 129 17.92 6.03 5.33
C LYS A 129 16.99 4.97 4.76
N LEU A 130 16.94 3.81 5.40
CA LEU A 130 15.91 2.81 5.13
C LEU A 130 14.53 3.37 5.49
N PHE A 131 13.58 3.28 4.55
CA PHE A 131 12.19 3.59 4.76
C PHE A 131 11.33 2.43 4.27
N ARG A 132 10.46 1.93 5.14
CA ARG A 132 9.65 0.75 4.88
C ARG A 132 8.23 1.14 4.48
N VAL A 133 7.76 0.67 3.33
CA VAL A 133 6.38 0.85 2.87
C VAL A 133 5.66 -0.49 2.97
N ILE A 134 4.59 -0.55 3.75
CA ILE A 134 3.80 -1.77 3.97
C ILE A 134 2.40 -1.55 3.39
N ASN A 135 2.12 -2.21 2.26
CA ASN A 135 0.82 -2.27 1.61
C ASN A 135 -0.05 -3.35 2.28
N VAL A 136 -1.14 -2.95 2.93
CA VAL A 136 -2.04 -3.88 3.63
C VAL A 136 -3.40 -4.00 2.94
N HIS A 137 -3.96 -5.20 2.96
CA HIS A 137 -5.39 -5.44 2.86
C HIS A 137 -5.77 -6.34 4.03
N LEU A 138 -6.19 -5.74 5.14
CA LEU A 138 -6.52 -6.49 6.36
C LEU A 138 -7.84 -7.27 6.19
N ASP A 139 -8.08 -8.23 7.08
CA ASP A 139 -9.29 -9.07 7.04
C ASP A 139 -10.56 -8.23 7.00
N SER A 140 -11.40 -8.49 6.00
CA SER A 140 -12.68 -7.82 5.81
C SER A 140 -13.77 -8.43 6.72
N LEU A 141 -14.95 -7.82 6.74
CA LEU A 141 -16.13 -8.23 7.53
C LEU A 141 -15.91 -8.21 9.06
N ALA A 142 -17.00 -8.23 9.83
CA ALA A 142 -16.97 -8.30 11.28
C ALA A 142 -16.88 -9.76 11.78
N ILE A 143 -15.86 -10.51 11.35
CA ILE A 143 -15.65 -11.91 11.76
C ILE A 143 -15.16 -11.97 13.23
N ASN A 144 -15.64 -12.95 14.00
CA ASN A 144 -15.28 -13.17 15.40
C ASN A 144 -14.66 -14.57 15.60
N PRO A 145 -13.42 -14.69 16.13
CA PRO A 145 -12.54 -13.59 16.52
C PRO A 145 -11.94 -12.84 15.32
N PRO A 146 -11.75 -11.50 15.43
CA PRO A 146 -11.11 -10.72 14.38
C PRO A 146 -9.60 -10.95 14.37
N PHE A 147 -9.00 -11.08 13.18
CA PHE A 147 -7.54 -11.11 13.06
C PHE A 147 -6.90 -9.74 12.84
N ARG A 148 -7.67 -8.71 12.46
CA ARG A 148 -7.15 -7.35 12.17
C ARG A 148 -6.21 -6.79 13.25
N PRO A 149 -6.51 -6.90 14.57
CA PRO A 149 -5.58 -6.44 15.60
C PRO A 149 -4.21 -7.10 15.53
N THR A 150 -4.17 -8.42 15.40
CA THR A 150 -2.91 -9.17 15.27
C THR A 150 -2.22 -8.88 13.94
N GLN A 151 -2.96 -8.74 12.85
CA GLN A 151 -2.39 -8.40 11.53
C GLN A 151 -1.68 -7.04 11.56
N LEU A 152 -2.33 -6.01 12.13
CA LEU A 152 -1.73 -4.69 12.24
C LEU A 152 -0.58 -4.67 13.26
N THR A 153 -0.66 -5.43 14.34
CA THR A 153 0.45 -5.59 15.31
C THR A 153 1.70 -6.11 14.61
N ILE A 154 1.57 -7.18 13.83
CA ILE A 154 2.68 -7.75 13.05
C ILE A 154 3.25 -6.70 12.09
N CYS A 155 2.41 -5.98 11.35
CA CYS A 155 2.88 -4.90 10.46
C CYS A 155 3.62 -3.80 11.23
N GLY A 156 3.12 -3.42 12.41
CA GLY A 156 3.76 -2.46 13.30
C GLY A 156 5.14 -2.91 13.78
N ASP A 157 5.31 -4.20 14.10
CA ASP A 157 6.61 -4.75 14.51
C ASP A 157 7.63 -4.70 13.38
N TYR A 158 7.22 -5.08 12.16
CA TYR A 158 8.06 -4.92 10.96
C TYR A 158 8.40 -3.45 10.71
N LEU A 159 7.46 -2.53 10.92
CA LEU A 159 7.72 -1.10 10.76
C LEU A 159 8.76 -0.59 11.77
N ARG A 160 8.63 -0.96 13.05
CA ARG A 160 9.56 -0.56 14.12
C ARG A 160 10.95 -1.14 13.90
N ALA A 161 11.05 -2.37 13.41
CA ALA A 161 12.34 -2.98 13.07
C ALA A 161 13.10 -2.22 11.97
N ALA A 162 12.39 -1.54 11.06
CA ALA A 162 13.01 -0.66 10.06
C ALA A 162 13.40 0.72 10.61
N GLY A 163 12.84 1.13 11.75
CA GLY A 163 13.06 2.42 12.38
C GLY A 163 12.35 3.61 11.68
N SER A 164 11.94 3.47 10.42
CA SER A 164 11.12 4.47 9.73
C SER A 164 10.30 3.86 8.60
N GLY A 165 9.08 4.38 8.37
CA GLY A 165 8.23 3.88 7.30
C GLY A 165 6.77 4.31 7.41
N ILE A 166 5.93 3.65 6.61
CA ILE A 166 4.48 3.80 6.61
C ILE A 166 3.79 2.44 6.42
N ILE A 167 2.65 2.26 7.08
CA ILE A 167 1.66 1.21 6.77
C ILE A 167 0.48 1.91 6.09
N MET A 168 0.11 1.46 4.90
CA MET A 168 -0.95 2.09 4.11
C MET A 168 -1.70 1.03 3.34
N GLY A 169 -3.00 1.23 3.13
CA GLY A 169 -3.81 0.21 2.48
C GLY A 169 -5.26 0.26 2.89
N ASP A 170 -5.94 -0.87 2.64
CA ASP A 170 -7.29 -1.11 3.12
C ASP A 170 -7.21 -1.80 4.49
N PHE A 171 -7.45 -1.03 5.55
CA PHE A 171 -7.42 -1.52 6.91
C PHE A 171 -8.69 -2.28 7.29
N ASN A 172 -9.76 -2.20 6.48
CA ASN A 172 -11.07 -2.76 6.83
C ASN A 172 -11.47 -2.45 8.30
N ALA A 173 -11.28 -1.20 8.73
CA ALA A 173 -11.63 -0.76 10.08
C ALA A 173 -13.16 -0.73 10.25
N ILE A 174 -13.73 -1.84 10.76
CA ILE A 174 -15.17 -2.12 10.72
C ILE A 174 -15.79 -2.10 12.12
N THR A 175 -15.07 -2.60 13.13
CA THR A 175 -15.55 -2.72 14.50
C THR A 175 -15.09 -1.53 15.35
N PRO A 176 -15.76 -1.22 16.47
CA PRO A 176 -15.30 -0.18 17.38
C PRO A 176 -13.85 -0.37 17.85
N ALA A 177 -13.43 -1.62 18.05
CA ALA A 177 -12.05 -1.95 18.43
C ALA A 177 -11.01 -1.57 17.35
N ASP A 178 -11.40 -1.49 16.08
CA ASP A 178 -10.48 -1.08 15.00
C ASP A 178 -10.17 0.43 15.05
N GLN A 179 -11.00 1.24 15.71
CA GLN A 179 -10.86 2.71 15.74
C GLN A 179 -9.69 3.18 16.63
N SER A 180 -9.43 2.47 17.72
CA SER A 180 -8.35 2.76 18.66
C SER A 180 -7.06 2.02 18.35
N LEU A 181 -7.09 1.05 17.42
CA LEU A 181 -6.00 0.12 17.20
C LEU A 181 -4.69 0.81 16.78
N THR A 182 -4.76 1.87 15.97
CA THR A 182 -3.56 2.64 15.59
C THR A 182 -2.92 3.32 16.80
N ASP A 183 -3.73 3.92 17.68
CA ASP A 183 -3.27 4.62 18.88
C ASP A 183 -2.71 3.63 19.92
N GLU A 184 -3.37 2.48 20.11
CA GLU A 184 -2.93 1.40 21.00
C GLU A 184 -1.57 0.82 20.58
N LEU A 185 -1.31 0.78 19.27
CA LEU A 185 -0.02 0.37 18.71
C LEU A 185 1.00 1.52 18.67
N GLY A 186 0.66 2.72 19.12
CA GLY A 186 1.54 3.88 19.04
C GLY A 186 1.90 4.28 17.61
N LEU A 187 1.03 3.98 16.64
CA LEU A 187 1.17 4.40 15.25
C LEU A 187 0.53 5.78 15.07
N LEU A 188 1.13 6.61 14.23
CA LEU A 188 0.57 7.91 13.87
C LEU A 188 -0.37 7.76 12.66
N ASP A 189 -1.63 8.18 12.85
CA ASP A 189 -2.62 8.22 11.78
C ASP A 189 -2.51 9.53 10.99
N ALA A 190 -2.23 9.41 9.68
CA ALA A 190 -2.05 10.56 8.79
C ALA A 190 -3.31 11.44 8.67
N TRP A 191 -4.51 10.86 8.74
CA TRP A 191 -5.76 11.61 8.70
C TRP A 191 -5.95 12.42 9.98
N LYS A 192 -5.74 11.81 11.16
CA LYS A 192 -5.80 12.53 12.45
C LYS A 192 -4.79 13.68 12.50
N VAL A 193 -3.57 13.47 11.97
CA VAL A 193 -2.53 14.52 11.89
C VAL A 193 -2.92 15.62 10.89
N ALA A 194 -3.52 15.29 9.75
CA ALA A 194 -3.94 16.29 8.76
C ALA A 194 -5.09 17.16 9.29
N VAL A 195 -6.10 16.54 9.91
CA VAL A 195 -7.27 17.24 10.46
C VAL A 195 -6.87 18.16 11.62
N SER A 196 -6.00 17.71 12.53
CA SER A 196 -5.51 18.56 13.63
C SER A 196 -4.74 19.79 13.13
N LYS A 197 -3.96 19.65 12.05
CA LYS A 197 -3.29 20.79 11.41
C LYS A 197 -4.29 21.75 10.77
N SER A 198 -5.31 21.27 10.06
CA SER A 198 -6.30 22.17 9.45
C SER A 198 -7.09 22.98 10.48
N VAL A 199 -7.37 22.42 11.66
CA VAL A 199 -8.06 23.14 12.75
C VAL A 199 -7.15 24.16 13.43
N ALA A 200 -5.85 23.90 13.52
CA ALA A 200 -4.89 24.83 14.14
C ALA A 200 -4.58 26.08 13.29
N TYR A 201 -4.94 26.08 12.00
CA TYR A 201 -4.75 27.20 11.07
C TYR A 201 -6.08 27.76 10.52
N GLY A 202 -7.21 27.36 11.12
CA GLY A 202 -8.55 27.84 10.79
C GLY A 202 -9.06 28.90 11.76
#